data_AF-A0A1F8X3J2-F1
#
_entry.id   AF-A0A1F8X3J2-F1
#
_cell.length_a   1.000
_cell.length_b   1.000
_cell.length_c   1.000
_cell.angle_alpha   90.00
_cell.angle_beta   90.00
_cell.angle_gamma   90.00
#
_symmetry.space_group_name_H-M   'P 1'
#
loop_
_entity.id
_entity.type
_entity.pdbx_description
1 polymer ?
#
loop_
_entity_poly.entity_id
_entity_poly.type
_entity_poly.pdbx_seq_one_letter_code
_entity_poly.pdbx_strand_id
1 'polypeptide(L)'
;MNEDTVELYDLLSDYRGHLEQIEHPEDVQYVLDNVLNAITNDESIDPDELEIIAAYVEDFDQGYHEYEELLDTIREYQERLQP
;
A
#
# COMPACT_ATOMS: atom_id res chain seq x y z
N MET A 1 -5.68 -15.96 1.48
CA MET A 1 -5.30 -14.87 0.58
C MET A 1 -5.45 -15.31 -0.87
N ASN A 2 -6.07 -14.48 -1.71
CA ASN A 2 -6.10 -14.66 -3.17
C ASN A 2 -4.81 -14.10 -3.80
N GLU A 3 -4.56 -14.38 -5.08
CA GLU A 3 -3.33 -13.96 -5.79
C GLU A 3 -3.13 -12.44 -5.71
N ASP A 4 -4.16 -11.65 -5.99
CA ASP A 4 -4.07 -10.19 -5.94
C ASP A 4 -3.81 -9.61 -4.53
N THR A 5 -4.25 -10.29 -3.45
CA THR A 5 -3.95 -9.86 -2.07
C THR A 5 -2.49 -10.18 -1.72
N VAL A 6 -1.94 -11.26 -2.28
CA VAL A 6 -0.51 -11.58 -2.15
C VAL A 6 0.32 -10.55 -2.90
N GLU A 7 -0.07 -10.19 -4.12
CA GLU A 7 0.59 -9.16 -4.91
C GLU A 7 0.57 -7.80 -4.20
N LEU A 8 -0.59 -7.37 -3.67
CA LEU A 8 -0.68 -6.15 -2.88
C LEU A 8 0.24 -6.19 -1.65
N TYR A 9 0.29 -7.33 -0.94
CA TYR A 9 1.16 -7.48 0.22
C TYR A 9 2.63 -7.33 -0.17
N ASP A 10 3.07 -8.00 -1.24
CA ASP A 10 4.46 -7.99 -1.69
C ASP A 10 4.89 -6.55 -2.06
N LEU A 11 4.07 -5.84 -2.84
CA LEU A 11 4.35 -4.45 -3.25
C LEU A 11 4.38 -3.49 -2.05
N LEU A 12 3.44 -3.62 -1.11
CA LEU A 12 3.44 -2.80 0.12
C LEU A 12 4.63 -3.12 1.03
N SER A 13 5.03 -4.38 1.12
CA SER A 13 6.20 -4.82 1.90
C SER A 13 7.49 -4.26 1.31
N ASP A 14 7.63 -4.26 -0.01
CA ASP A 14 8.77 -3.65 -0.70
C ASP A 14 8.78 -2.13 -0.49
N TYR A 15 7.63 -1.47 -0.59
CA TYR A 15 7.52 -0.04 -0.31
C TYR A 15 7.87 0.32 1.13
N ARG A 16 7.49 -0.52 2.10
CA ARG A 16 7.88 -0.36 3.51
C ARG A 16 9.41 -0.37 3.66
N GLY A 17 10.10 -1.26 2.94
CA GLY A 17 11.56 -1.31 2.92
C GLY A 17 12.21 -0.09 2.28
N HIS A 18 11.54 0.57 1.33
CA HIS A 18 11.97 1.87 0.78
C HIS A 18 11.83 2.99 1.81
N LEU A 19 10.70 3.07 2.52
CA LEU A 19 10.49 4.09 3.56
C LEU A 19 11.56 4.02 4.65
N GLU A 20 12.02 2.83 5.05
CA GLU A 20 13.11 2.67 6.02
C GLU A 20 14.45 3.32 5.57
N GLN A 21 14.61 3.62 4.28
CA GLN A 21 15.82 4.19 3.70
C GLN A 21 15.74 5.70 3.44
N ILE A 22 14.55 6.30 3.54
CA ILE A 22 14.30 7.71 3.24
C ILE A 22 13.63 8.42 4.41
N GLU A 23 13.76 9.75 4.45
CA GLU A 23 12.98 10.56 5.41
C GLU A 23 11.54 10.67 4.93
N HIS A 24 10.59 10.32 5.80
CA HIS A 24 9.17 10.30 5.51
C HIS A 24 8.36 10.62 6.78
N PRO A 25 7.09 11.03 6.67
CA PRO A 25 6.22 11.23 7.83
C PRO A 25 5.94 9.93 8.57
N GLU A 26 6.01 9.94 9.91
CA GLU A 26 5.71 8.77 10.76
C GLU A 26 4.30 8.20 10.49
N ASP A 27 3.35 9.05 10.14
CA ASP A 27 1.96 8.67 9.87
C ASP A 27 1.85 7.70 8.68
N VAL A 28 2.64 7.89 7.62
CA VAL A 28 2.60 7.03 6.42
C VAL A 28 3.14 5.64 6.73
N GLN A 29 4.23 5.56 7.50
CA GLN A 29 4.78 4.28 7.94
C GLN A 29 3.81 3.52 8.84
N TYR A 30 3.14 4.23 9.76
CA TYR A 30 2.14 3.63 10.64
C TYR A 30 0.95 3.06 9.85
N VAL A 31 0.44 3.81 8.87
CA VAL A 31 -0.65 3.35 8.00
C VAL A 31 -0.22 2.13 7.18
N LEU A 32 0.98 2.16 6.59
CA LEU A 32 1.52 1.04 5.83
C LEU A 32 1.66 -0.24 6.68
N ASP A 33 2.18 -0.10 7.91
CA ASP A 33 2.30 -1.20 8.86
C ASP A 33 0.93 -1.77 9.26
N ASN A 34 -0.09 -0.93 9.44
CA ASN A 34 -1.46 -1.38 9.73
C ASN A 34 -2.05 -2.19 8.58
N VAL A 35 -1.92 -1.70 7.34
CA VAL A 35 -2.44 -2.38 6.15
C VAL A 35 -1.76 -3.75 5.98
N LEU A 36 -0.43 -3.81 6.11
CA LEU A 36 0.31 -5.07 6.05
C LEU A 36 -0.11 -6.05 7.16
N ASN A 37 -0.36 -5.55 8.37
CA ASN A 37 -0.86 -6.36 9.46
C ASN A 37 -2.29 -6.87 9.18
N ALA A 38 -3.18 -6.02 8.65
CA ALA A 38 -4.54 -6.41 8.30
C ALA A 38 -4.54 -7.52 7.25
N ILE A 39 -3.72 -7.38 6.19
CA ILE A 39 -3.55 -8.41 5.17
C ILE A 39 -3.03 -9.73 5.78
N THR A 40 -2.00 -9.65 6.63
CA THR A 40 -1.38 -10.83 7.26
C THR A 40 -2.35 -11.60 8.15
N ASN A 41 -3.26 -10.90 8.83
CA ASN A 41 -4.23 -11.48 9.75
C ASN A 41 -5.59 -11.78 9.09
N ASP A 42 -5.73 -11.59 7.76
CA ASP A 42 -7.00 -11.75 7.02
C ASP A 42 -8.11 -10.83 7.60
N GLU A 43 -7.73 -9.65 8.07
CA GLU A 43 -8.60 -8.61 8.59
C GLU A 43 -9.02 -7.63 7.47
N SER A 44 -10.09 -6.88 7.71
CA SER A 44 -10.55 -5.84 6.77
C SER A 44 -9.52 -4.71 6.72
N ILE A 45 -9.11 -4.35 5.51
CA ILE A 45 -8.30 -3.15 5.25
C ILE A 45 -9.26 -1.95 5.15
N ASP A 46 -8.87 -0.82 5.74
CA ASP A 46 -9.59 0.43 5.57
C ASP A 46 -9.24 1.06 4.19
N PRO A 47 -10.22 1.33 3.31
CA PRO A 47 -9.96 2.00 2.04
C PRO A 47 -9.25 3.36 2.19
N ASP A 48 -9.51 4.10 3.28
CA ASP A 48 -8.90 5.40 3.53
C ASP A 48 -7.40 5.27 3.84
N GLU A 49 -6.98 4.17 4.50
CA GLU A 49 -5.57 3.86 4.75
C GLU A 49 -4.82 3.59 3.44
N LEU A 50 -5.44 2.87 2.51
CA LEU A 50 -4.89 2.65 1.17
C LEU A 50 -4.78 3.96 0.37
N GLU A 51 -5.74 4.87 0.52
CA GLU A 51 -5.71 6.19 -0.13
C GLU A 51 -4.57 7.08 0.40
N ILE A 52 -4.28 7.02 1.71
CA ILE A 52 -3.13 7.73 2.31
C ILE A 52 -1.81 7.23 1.71
N ILE A 53 -1.63 5.92 1.58
CA ILE A 53 -0.43 5.32 0.98
C ILE A 53 -0.32 5.74 -0.49
N ALA A 54 -1.40 5.62 -1.26
CA ALA A 54 -1.41 5.98 -2.67
C ALA A 54 -1.10 7.47 -2.89
N ALA A 55 -1.70 8.37 -2.11
CA ALA A 55 -1.45 9.80 -2.20
C ALA A 55 0.03 10.14 -1.91
N TYR A 56 0.62 9.49 -0.91
CA TYR A 56 2.03 9.69 -0.59
C TYR A 56 2.94 9.20 -1.73
N VAL A 57 2.67 8.04 -2.30
CA VAL A 57 3.41 7.52 -3.46
C VAL A 57 3.29 8.48 -4.65
N GLU A 58 2.08 8.98 -4.94
CA GLU A 58 1.84 9.95 -6.02
C GLU A 58 2.59 11.28 -5.81
N ASP A 59 2.71 11.75 -4.57
CA ASP A 59 3.35 13.04 -4.28
C ASP A 59 4.90 12.96 -4.27
N PHE A 60 5.48 11.84 -3.82
CA PHE A 60 6.91 11.76 -3.51
C PHE A 60 7.69 10.77 -4.38
N ASP A 61 7.04 9.72 -4.83
CA ASP A 61 7.66 8.56 -5.47
C ASP A 61 7.09 8.29 -6.89
N GLN A 62 6.35 9.25 -7.44
CA GLN A 62 5.83 9.16 -8.81
C GLN A 62 6.95 9.13 -9.85
N GLY A 63 6.84 8.21 -10.82
CA GLY A 63 7.77 8.06 -11.93
C GLY A 63 8.81 6.95 -11.75
N TYR A 64 8.80 6.26 -10.62
CA TYR A 64 9.44 4.96 -10.46
C TYR A 64 8.46 3.86 -10.88
N HIS A 65 8.88 3.00 -11.80
CA HIS A 65 8.02 1.97 -12.38
C HIS A 65 7.44 1.02 -11.32
N GLU A 66 8.24 0.67 -10.30
CA GLU A 66 7.82 -0.21 -9.20
C GLU A 66 6.67 0.39 -8.37
N TYR A 67 6.59 1.72 -8.29
CA TYR A 67 5.56 2.41 -7.51
C TYR A 67 4.34 2.80 -8.35
N GLU A 68 4.48 2.86 -9.68
CA GLU A 68 3.32 2.90 -10.58
C GLU A 68 2.50 1.61 -10.48
N GLU A 69 3.16 0.45 -10.42
CA GLU A 69 2.51 -0.85 -10.22
C GLU A 69 1.77 -0.90 -8.88
N LEU A 70 2.40 -0.44 -7.79
CA LEU A 70 1.75 -0.34 -6.48
C LEU A 70 0.46 0.50 -6.52
N LEU A 71 0.47 1.65 -7.19
CA LEU A 71 -0.71 2.51 -7.32
C LEU A 71 -1.86 1.81 -8.05
N ASP A 72 -1.55 1.11 -9.14
CA ASP A 72 -2.56 0.37 -9.89
C ASP A 72 -3.12 -0.80 -9.08
N THR A 73 -2.27 -1.57 -8.38
CA THR A 73 -2.73 -2.65 -7.50
C THR A 73 -3.60 -2.15 -6.35
N ILE A 74 -3.27 -1.00 -5.75
CA ILE A 74 -4.11 -0.36 -4.72
C ILE A 74 -5.49 -0.02 -5.30
N ARG A 75 -5.54 0.61 -6.49
CA ARG A 75 -6.80 0.96 -7.15
C ARG A 75 -7.65 -0.27 -7.46
N GLU A 76 -7.05 -1.31 -8.04
CA GLU A 76 -7.74 -2.57 -8.34
C GLU A 76 -8.24 -3.29 -7.07
N TYR A 77 -7.49 -3.21 -5.96
CA TYR A 77 -7.96 -3.71 -4.67
C TYR A 77 -9.17 -2.94 -4.15
N GLN A 78 -9.11 -1.60 -4.17
CA GLN A 78 -10.20 -0.74 -3.72
C GLN A 78 -11.48 -0.93 -4.56
N GLU A 79 -11.37 -1.08 -5.89
CA GLU A 79 -12.52 -1.34 -6.77
C GLU A 79 -13.28 -2.61 -6.40
N ARG A 80 -12.58 -3.63 -5.89
CA ARG A 80 -13.20 -4.90 -5.44
C ARG A 80 -13.88 -4.81 -4.08
N LEU A 81 -13.49 -3.85 -3.25
CA LEU A 81 -14.14 -3.59 -1.96
C LEU A 81 -15.49 -2.87 -2.13
N GLN A 82 -15.72 -2.22 -3.28
CA GLN A 82 -16.99 -1.57 -3.58
C GLN A 82 -18.06 -2.62 -3.96
N PRO A 83 -19.27 -2.55 -3.37
CA PRO A 83 -20.35 -3.52 -3.59
C PRO A 83 -21.06 -3.41 -4.95
#